data_AF-A0A1Q3V4P7-F1
#
_entry.id   AF-A0A1Q3V4P7-F1
#
_cell.length_a   1.000
_cell.length_b   1.000
_cell.length_c   1.000
_cell.angle_alpha   90.00
_cell.angle_beta   90.00
_cell.angle_gamma   90.00
#
_symmetry.space_group_name_H-M   'P 1'
#
loop_
_entity.id
_entity.type
_entity.pdbx_description
1 polymer ?
#
loop_
_entity_poly.entity_id
_entity_poly.type
_entity_poly.pdbx_seq_one_letter_code
_entity_poly.pdbx_strand_id
1 'polypeptide(L)' 'MLEKQPMARGSFHARLRQMGDGVFRAEYSGEINPENSDAREIPDYHVGTSAEGVTMWVEEMARRLGYTEVVWERD' A
#
# COMPACT_ATOMS: atom_id res chain seq x y z
N MET A 1 20.43 -13.95 -20.42
CA MET A 1 19.77 -12.77 -19.80
C MET A 1 19.42 -13.16 -18.39
N LEU A 2 20.06 -12.57 -17.37
CA LEU A 2 19.59 -12.75 -16.00
C LEU A 2 18.34 -11.88 -15.85
N GLU A 3 17.17 -12.51 -15.86
CA GLU A 3 15.96 -11.90 -15.32
C GLU A 3 16.27 -11.61 -13.84
N LYS A 4 16.53 -10.33 -13.52
CA LYS A 4 16.66 -9.91 -12.14
C LYS A 4 15.30 -10.20 -11.50
N GLN A 5 15.20 -11.29 -10.74
CA GLN A 5 14.07 -11.47 -9.83
C GLN A 5 13.96 -10.17 -9.03
N PRO A 6 12.80 -9.49 -9.02
CA PRO A 6 12.65 -8.31 -8.20
C PRO A 6 12.91 -8.77 -6.77
N MET A 7 13.98 -8.22 -6.16
CA MET A 7 14.25 -8.46 -4.75
C MET A 7 12.95 -8.13 -4.01
N ALA A 8 12.44 -9.08 -3.23
CA ALA A 8 11.20 -8.91 -2.50
C ALA A 8 11.27 -7.58 -1.74
N ARG A 9 10.34 -6.66 -2.03
CA ARG A 9 10.40 -5.25 -1.60
C ARG A 9 10.18 -5.07 -0.08
N GLY A 10 10.20 -6.15 0.69
CA GLY A 10 9.90 -6.16 2.12
C GLY A 10 8.40 -6.07 2.38
N SER A 11 8.03 -5.39 3.46
CA SER A 11 6.66 -5.23 3.91
C SER A 11 6.04 -3.94 3.34
N PHE A 12 4.79 -4.01 2.91
CA PHE A 12 4.01 -2.86 2.44
C PHE A 12 3.19 -2.28 3.60
N HIS A 13 3.48 -1.05 4.03
CA HIS A 13 2.82 -0.44 5.17
C HIS A 13 1.55 0.29 4.72
N ALA A 14 0.43 -0.03 5.35
CA ALA A 14 -0.86 0.58 5.05
C ALA A 14 -1.66 0.82 6.34
N ARG A 15 -2.54 1.82 6.31
CA ARG A 15 -3.43 2.18 7.41
C ARG A 15 -4.85 2.27 6.93
N LEU A 16 -5.75 1.55 7.59
CA LEU A 16 -7.18 1.56 7.26
C LEU A 16 -7.93 2.49 8.22
N ARG A 17 -8.71 3.42 7.67
CA ARG A 17 -9.62 4.28 8.44
C ARG A 17 -11.03 4.27 7.87
N GLN A 18 -12.02 4.32 8.73
CA GLN A 18 -13.40 4.59 8.35
C GLN A 18 -13.60 6.11 8.23
N MET A 19 -14.05 6.58 7.06
CA MET A 19 -14.20 8.00 6.75
C MET A 19 -15.65 8.51 6.96
N GLY A 20 -16.58 7.60 7.19
CA GLY A 20 -18.02 7.86 7.37
C GLY A 20 -18.82 6.57 7.31
N ASP A 21 -20.15 6.67 7.30
CA ASP A 21 -21.04 5.52 7.23
C ASP A 21 -20.80 4.73 5.93
N GLY A 22 -20.27 3.51 6.09
CA GLY A 22 -20.01 2.60 4.98
C GLY A 22 -18.87 3.00 4.04
N VAL A 23 -17.98 3.93 4.42
CA VAL A 23 -16.82 4.32 3.59
C VAL A 23 -15.51 4.07 4.33
N PHE A 24 -14.63 3.33 3.68
CA PHE A 24 -13.32 2.93 4.21
C PHE A 24 -12.22 3.42 3.27
N ARG A 25 -11.13 3.91 3.84
CA ARG A 25 -9.95 4.39 3.13
C ARG A 25 -8.70 3.71 3.68
N ALA A 26 -7.95 3.05 2.81
CA ALA A 26 -6.59 2.63 3.11
C ALA A 26 -5.61 3.69 2.60
N GLU A 27 -4.73 4.17 3.46
CA GLU A 27 -3.61 5.06 3.13
C GLU A 27 -2.32 4.25 3.18
N TYR A 28 -1.42 4.43 2.20
CA TYR A 28 -0.15 3.72 2.12
C TYR A 28 0.91 4.61 1.47
N SER A 29 2.18 4.31 1.74
CA SER A 29 3.31 5.05 1.14
C SER A 29 3.24 4.94 -0.39
N GLY A 30 3.13 6.08 -1.08
CA GLY A 30 3.18 6.14 -2.54
C GLY A 30 4.58 5.88 -3.08
N GLU A 31 4.75 5.94 -4.41
CA GLU A 31 6.07 5.80 -5.02
C GLU A 31 7.05 6.83 -4.46
N ILE A 32 8.11 6.35 -3.81
CA ILE A 32 9.29 7.15 -3.52
C ILE A 32 9.89 7.52 -4.86
N ASN A 33 9.92 8.81 -5.21
CA ASN A 33 10.63 9.27 -6.39
C ASN A 33 12.13 8.98 -6.16
N PRO A 34 12.73 8.00 -6.86
CA PRO A 34 14.10 7.60 -6.60
C PRO A 34 15.13 8.69 -6.98
N GLU A 35 14.71 9.68 -7.78
CA GLU A 35 15.54 10.80 -8.22
C GLU A 35 15.53 11.98 -7.25
N ASN A 36 14.65 11.97 -6.25
CA ASN A 36 14.57 13.03 -5.24
C ASN A 36 14.62 12.43 -3.83
N SER A 37 15.82 12.42 -3.25
CA SER A 37 16.05 11.92 -1.88
C SER A 37 15.32 12.71 -0.80
N ASP A 38 14.87 13.93 -1.11
CA ASP A 38 14.07 14.80 -0.24
C ASP A 38 12.55 14.68 -0.51
N ALA A 39 12.12 13.83 -1.46
CA ALA A 39 10.72 13.58 -1.68
C ALA A 39 10.14 12.87 -0.45
N ARG A 40 9.41 13.62 0.37
CA ARG A 40 8.51 13.06 1.37
C ARG A 40 7.59 12.09 0.65
N GLU A 41 7.44 10.87 1.15
CA GLU A 41 6.45 9.92 0.65
C GLU A 41 5.11 10.63 0.55
N ILE A 42 4.61 10.80 -0.68
CA ILE A 42 3.26 11.27 -0.88
C ILE A 42 2.38 10.05 -0.62
N PRO A 43 1.58 10.03 0.46
CA PRO A 43 0.73 8.88 0.74
C PRO A 43 -0.32 8.76 -0.38
N ASP A 44 -0.39 7.58 -0.96
CA ASP A 44 -1.46 7.20 -1.88
C ASP A 44 -2.58 6.50 -1.10
N TYR A 45 -3.76 6.34 -1.71
CA TYR A 45 -4.90 5.76 -1.03
C TYR A 45 -5.89 5.02 -1.93
N HIS A 46 -6.56 4.05 -1.32
CA HIS A 46 -7.68 3.34 -1.92
C HIS A 46 -8.95 3.53 -1.07
N VAL A 47 -10.09 3.77 -1.70
CA VAL A 47 -11.39 3.96 -1.02
C VAL A 47 -12.37 2.89 -1.49
N GLY A 48 -13.11 2.32 -0.55
CA GLY A 48 -14.16 1.34 -0.83
C GLY A 48 -15.28 1.38 0.20
N THR A 49 -16.29 0.53 -0.01
CA THR A 49 -17.52 0.53 0.79
C THR A 49 -17.54 -0.55 1.88
N SER A 50 -16.44 -1.29 2.05
CA SER A 50 -16.26 -2.25 3.12
C SER A 50 -14.78 -2.31 3.53
N ALA A 51 -14.53 -2.51 4.83
CA ALA A 51 -13.19 -2.70 5.35
C ALA A 51 -12.49 -3.88 4.66
N GLU A 52 -13.19 -5.02 4.57
CA GLU A 52 -12.67 -6.26 3.95
C GLU A 52 -12.30 -6.06 2.49
N GLY A 53 -13.16 -5.40 1.70
CA GLY A 53 -12.89 -5.17 0.28
C GLY A 53 -11.69 -4.26 0.05
N VAL A 54 -11.55 -3.21 0.87
CA VAL A 54 -10.39 -2.31 0.82
C VAL A 54 -9.12 -3.05 1.22
N THR A 55 -9.16 -3.85 2.28
CA THR A 55 -8.01 -4.65 2.73
C THR A 55 -7.56 -5.63 1.65
N MET A 56 -8.49 -6.40 1.08
CA MET A 56 -8.19 -7.37 0.02
C MET A 56 -7.56 -6.70 -1.21
N TRP A 57 -8.12 -5.57 -1.64
CA TRP A 57 -7.59 -4.84 -2.78
C TRP A 57 -6.13 -4.40 -2.55
N VAL A 58 -5.83 -3.87 -1.37
CA VAL A 58 -4.46 -3.43 -1.00
C VAL A 58 -3.50 -4.62 -0.96
N GLU A 59 -3.90 -5.76 -0.41
CA GLU A 59 -3.08 -6.97 -0.38
C GLU A 59 -2.79 -7.52 -1.78
N GLU A 60 -3.78 -7.53 -2.66
CA GLU A 60 -3.60 -7.93 -4.06
C GLU A 60 -2.67 -6.97 -4.81
N MET A 61 -2.85 -5.67 -4.58
CA MET A 61 -2.01 -4.62 -5.16
C MET A 61 -0.55 -4.78 -4.69
N ALA A 62 -0.31 -4.92 -3.38
CA ALA A 62 1.02 -5.11 -2.82
C ALA A 62 1.72 -6.36 -3.37
N ARG A 63 1.00 -7.48 -3.52
CA ARG A 63 1.52 -8.70 -4.15
C ARG A 63 1.93 -8.46 -5.61
N ARG A 64 1.13 -7.74 -6.38
CA ARG A 64 1.45 -7.39 -7.79
C ARG A 64 2.67 -6.48 -7.90
N LEU A 65 2.94 -5.66 -6.89
CA LEU A 65 4.12 -4.81 -6.80
C LEU A 65 5.37 -5.54 -6.25
N GLY A 66 5.26 -6.81 -5.87
CA GLY A 66 6.37 -7.64 -5.40
C GLY A 66 6.72 -7.47 -3.92
N TYR A 67 5.78 -6.97 -3.10
CA TYR A 67 5.90 -6.99 -1.64
C TYR A 67 5.54 -8.37 -1.09
N THR A 68 6.17 -8.75 0.02
CA THR A 68 5.97 -10.06 0.65
C THR A 68 4.70 -10.10 1.50
N GLU A 69 4.39 -8.99 2.15
CA GLU A 69 3.27 -8.87 3.10
C GLU A 69 2.76 -7.43 3.16
N VAL A 70 1.56 -7.25 3.69
CA VAL A 70 1.04 -5.94 4.08
C VAL A 70 1.06 -5.84 5.61
N VAL A 71 1.72 -4.82 6.14
CA VAL A 71 1.69 -4.47 7.56
C VAL A 71 0.64 -3.40 7.75
N TRP A 72 -0.45 -3.80 8.40
CA TRP A 72 -1.54 -2.88 8.75
C TRP A 72 -1.22 -2.14 10.05
N GLU A 73 -0.96 -0.85 9.92
CA GLU A 73 -0.69 0.04 11.05
C GLU A 73 -1.98 0.38 11.77
N ARG A 74 -1.91 0.36 13.11
CA ARG A 74 -2.99 0.82 13.98
C ARG A 74 -2.75 2.27 14.36
N ASP A 75 -3.83 3.04 14.40
CA ASP A 75 -3.90 4.31 15.12
C ASP A 75 -3.57 4.12 16.61
#